data_AF-S4YBW1-F1
#
_entry.id   AF-S4YBW1-F1
#
_cell.length_a   1.000
_cell.length_b   1.000
_cell.length_c   1.000
_cell.angle_alpha   90.00
_cell.angle_beta   90.00
_cell.angle_gamma   90.00
#
_symmetry.space_group_name_H-M   'P 1'
#
loop_
_entity.id
_entity.type
_entity.pdbx_description
1 polymer ?
#
loop_
_entity_poly.entity_id
_entity_poly.type
_entity_poly.pdbx_seq_one_letter_code
_entity_poly.pdbx_strand_id
1 'polypeptide(L)'
;MELSCPDGARQLRLVAGDVVFWIDGLEHRFKSVLHGELIQFVASLHPETASLEAIFAHFRAVYPVGSPASLERTIHKIVHGARQDLLRAGLALQVIRNVRGLGYRLAEGWRKEDEIDGGRLFCAELEELRGLADRCIAYVDSRPIIENAAELFYLDAERHVVQQNFSHLYSIGCRMLLSLAEPAFVPDILDIKRELSVLMSYVVFWRVGHRITEEAWRLDYRREIAKCIEDVEMRIRKIERFLTPSRPPG
;
A
#
# COMPACT_ATOMS: atom_id res chain seq x y z
N MET A 1 -9.75 -5.64 -0.50
CA MET A 1 -10.82 -6.31 0.24
C MET A 1 -12.15 -5.62 -0.04
N GLU A 2 -13.19 -6.36 -0.38
CA GLU A 2 -14.53 -5.80 -0.59
C GLU A 2 -15.48 -6.26 0.52
N LEU A 3 -16.31 -5.34 1.00
CA LEU A 3 -17.35 -5.58 1.98
C LEU A 3 -18.70 -5.23 1.37
N SER A 4 -19.69 -6.08 1.58
CA SER A 4 -21.07 -5.85 1.14
C SER A 4 -22.03 -5.81 2.33
N CYS A 5 -23.09 -5.03 2.18
CA CYS A 5 -24.25 -5.01 3.08
C CYS A 5 -25.33 -5.98 2.53
N PRO A 6 -26.15 -6.65 3.37
CA PRO A 6 -27.08 -7.69 2.94
C PRO A 6 -28.17 -7.16 2.01
N ASP A 7 -28.46 -5.88 2.13
CA ASP A 7 -29.48 -5.16 1.38
C ASP A 7 -29.03 -4.93 -0.08
N GLY A 8 -27.80 -5.33 -0.45
CA GLY A 8 -27.21 -5.16 -1.79
C GLY A 8 -26.95 -3.70 -2.19
N ALA A 9 -27.41 -2.74 -1.38
CA ALA A 9 -27.43 -1.33 -1.72
C ALA A 9 -26.10 -0.60 -1.46
N ARG A 10 -25.16 -1.21 -0.71
CA ARG A 10 -23.89 -0.57 -0.35
C ARG A 10 -22.71 -1.52 -0.45
N GLN A 11 -21.72 -1.13 -1.24
CA GLN A 11 -20.43 -1.81 -1.34
C GLN A 11 -19.32 -0.91 -0.81
N LEU A 12 -18.49 -1.45 0.08
CA LEU A 12 -17.30 -0.79 0.60
C LEU A 12 -16.06 -1.54 0.10
N ARG A 13 -15.34 -0.94 -0.83
CA ARG A 13 -14.04 -1.47 -1.27
C ARG A 13 -12.92 -0.80 -0.48
N LEU A 14 -12.10 -1.61 0.15
CA LEU A 14 -10.94 -1.20 0.94
C LEU A 14 -9.68 -1.71 0.25
N VAL A 15 -8.74 -0.81 0.04
CA VAL A 15 -7.45 -1.13 -0.58
C VAL A 15 -6.38 -1.10 0.52
N ALA A 16 -5.68 -2.22 0.71
CA ALA A 16 -4.64 -2.36 1.74
C ALA A 16 -3.57 -1.30 1.58
N GLY A 17 -3.07 -0.74 2.68
CA GLY A 17 -2.02 0.29 2.67
C GLY A 17 -2.42 1.63 2.06
N ASP A 18 -3.71 1.85 1.78
CA ASP A 18 -4.20 3.07 1.17
C ASP A 18 -5.03 3.93 2.15
N VAL A 19 -5.06 5.22 1.86
CA VAL A 19 -6.00 6.15 2.46
C VAL A 19 -7.31 6.22 1.67
N VAL A 20 -7.49 5.52 0.55
CA VAL A 20 -8.77 5.52 -0.19
C VAL A 20 -9.66 4.32 0.08
N PHE A 21 -10.96 4.54 -0.06
CA PHE A 21 -11.99 3.51 -0.08
C PHE A 21 -13.12 3.93 -1.02
N TRP A 22 -13.89 2.98 -1.54
CA TRP A 22 -14.99 3.28 -2.45
C TRP A 22 -16.31 2.89 -1.82
N ILE A 23 -17.29 3.77 -1.93
CA ILE A 23 -18.69 3.49 -1.59
C ILE A 23 -19.51 3.67 -2.86
N ASP A 24 -20.17 2.61 -3.29
CA ASP A 24 -21.10 2.65 -4.44
C ASP A 24 -20.43 3.25 -5.70
N GLY A 25 -19.15 2.90 -5.90
CA GLY A 25 -18.32 3.36 -7.02
C GLY A 25 -17.68 4.75 -6.85
N LEU A 26 -17.99 5.48 -5.77
CA LEU A 26 -17.39 6.79 -5.48
C LEU A 26 -16.16 6.65 -4.59
N GLU A 27 -15.04 7.27 -5.00
CA GLU A 27 -13.82 7.32 -4.19
C GLU A 27 -13.98 8.26 -3.00
N HIS A 28 -13.55 7.78 -1.83
CA HIS A 28 -13.47 8.51 -0.58
C HIS A 28 -12.10 8.29 0.06
N ARG A 29 -11.77 9.13 1.04
CA ARG A 29 -10.46 9.09 1.72
C ARG A 29 -10.59 9.00 3.23
N PHE A 30 -9.93 8.01 3.81
CA PHE A 30 -9.48 8.04 5.18
C PHE A 30 -8.48 9.17 5.39
N LYS A 31 -8.49 9.76 6.58
CA LYS A 31 -7.50 10.76 6.99
C LYS A 31 -6.15 10.12 7.34
N SER A 32 -6.11 8.81 7.54
CA SER A 32 -4.93 8.08 7.96
C SER A 32 -4.96 6.66 7.40
N VAL A 33 -3.81 6.17 6.95
CA VAL A 33 -3.63 4.77 6.51
C VAL A 33 -4.04 3.80 7.63
N LEU A 34 -3.79 4.17 8.89
CA LEU A 34 -4.15 3.36 10.06
C LEU A 34 -5.66 3.13 10.17
N HIS A 35 -6.48 4.04 9.68
CA HIS A 35 -7.93 3.87 9.69
C HIS A 35 -8.37 2.79 8.70
N GLY A 36 -7.83 2.82 7.48
CA GLY A 36 -8.11 1.80 6.46
C GLY A 36 -7.63 0.42 6.89
N GLU A 37 -6.40 0.34 7.40
CA GLU A 37 -5.81 -0.89 7.95
C GLU A 37 -6.65 -1.51 9.06
N LEU A 38 -7.13 -0.68 10.01
CA LEU A 38 -7.97 -1.17 11.10
C LEU A 38 -9.23 -1.86 10.56
N ILE A 39 -9.94 -1.23 9.61
CA ILE A 39 -11.17 -1.80 9.06
C ILE A 39 -10.86 -3.12 8.34
N GLN A 40 -9.77 -3.16 7.59
CA GLN A 40 -9.34 -4.37 6.88
C GLN A 40 -8.98 -5.51 7.83
N PHE A 41 -8.20 -5.24 8.87
CA PHE A 41 -7.85 -6.25 9.86
C PHE A 41 -9.06 -6.78 10.62
N VAL A 42 -9.98 -5.89 11.03
CA VAL A 42 -11.21 -6.33 11.70
C VAL A 42 -12.09 -7.18 10.77
N ALA A 43 -12.12 -6.84 9.49
CA ALA A 43 -12.87 -7.59 8.49
C ALA A 43 -12.22 -8.91 8.08
N SER A 44 -10.89 -9.01 8.05
CA SER A 44 -10.20 -10.25 7.69
C SER A 44 -10.44 -11.36 8.71
N LEU A 45 -10.76 -11.00 9.95
CA LEU A 45 -11.13 -11.91 11.02
C LEU A 45 -12.63 -12.24 11.05
N HIS A 46 -13.46 -11.67 10.17
CA HIS A 46 -14.89 -11.99 10.15
C HIS A 46 -15.12 -13.50 9.89
N PRO A 47 -16.02 -14.18 10.63
CA PRO A 47 -17.02 -13.62 11.55
C PRO A 47 -16.53 -13.40 12.98
N GLU A 48 -15.28 -13.67 13.30
CA GLU A 48 -14.73 -13.55 14.66
C GLU A 48 -14.60 -12.10 15.14
N THR A 49 -14.23 -11.95 16.41
CA THR A 49 -13.94 -10.64 17.03
C THR A 49 -12.45 -10.44 17.12
N ALA A 50 -11.96 -9.36 16.52
CA ALA A 50 -10.58 -8.91 16.65
C ALA A 50 -10.35 -8.39 18.06
N SER A 51 -9.54 -9.10 18.85
CA SER A 51 -9.18 -8.65 20.19
C SER A 51 -8.27 -7.41 20.16
N LEU A 52 -8.24 -6.66 21.26
CA LEU A 52 -7.34 -5.49 21.36
C LEU A 52 -5.87 -5.92 21.22
N GLU A 53 -5.50 -7.07 21.77
CA GLU A 53 -4.16 -7.65 21.64
C GLU A 53 -3.84 -7.99 20.19
N ALA A 54 -4.77 -8.63 19.47
CA ALA A 54 -4.58 -9.01 18.07
C ALA A 54 -4.43 -7.77 17.18
N ILE A 55 -5.28 -6.76 17.36
CA ILE A 55 -5.21 -5.49 16.65
C ILE A 55 -3.85 -4.83 16.88
N PHE A 56 -3.37 -4.80 18.11
CA PHE A 56 -2.07 -4.21 18.40
C PHE A 56 -0.90 -4.99 17.86
N ALA A 57 -0.92 -6.31 17.96
CA ALA A 57 0.12 -7.17 17.41
C ALA A 57 0.25 -6.90 15.90
N HIS A 58 -0.88 -6.81 15.19
CA HIS A 58 -0.94 -6.43 13.79
C HIS A 58 -0.32 -5.04 13.55
N PHE A 59 -0.78 -4.01 14.28
CA PHE A 59 -0.24 -2.66 14.09
C PHE A 59 1.25 -2.54 14.45
N ARG A 60 1.77 -3.29 15.43
CA ARG A 60 3.21 -3.29 15.77
C ARG A 60 4.08 -3.94 14.72
N ALA A 61 3.55 -4.94 14.00
CA ALA A 61 4.29 -5.58 12.91
C ALA A 61 4.47 -4.61 11.73
N VAL A 62 3.51 -3.70 11.53
CA VAL A 62 3.47 -2.81 10.37
C VAL A 62 3.97 -1.39 10.70
N TYR A 63 3.78 -0.91 11.94
CA TYR A 63 4.08 0.46 12.36
C TYR A 63 4.80 0.49 13.71
N PRO A 64 5.72 1.45 13.94
CA PRO A 64 6.34 1.67 15.25
C PRO A 64 5.34 2.32 16.21
N VAL A 65 4.37 1.56 16.71
CA VAL A 65 3.43 2.02 17.72
C VAL A 65 4.12 2.07 19.09
N GLY A 66 3.86 3.12 19.87
CA GLY A 66 4.45 3.35 21.19
C GLY A 66 4.13 2.28 22.25
N SER A 67 4.54 2.52 23.50
CA SER A 67 4.53 1.49 24.54
C SER A 67 3.12 0.90 24.84
N PRO A 68 3.04 -0.38 25.28
CA PRO A 68 1.78 -1.08 25.57
C PRO A 68 0.89 -0.40 26.62
N ALA A 69 1.42 0.48 27.46
CA ALA A 69 0.66 1.16 28.51
C ALA A 69 -0.42 2.14 27.97
N SER A 70 -0.40 2.44 26.67
CA SER A 70 -1.37 3.32 25.99
C SER A 70 -2.16 2.62 24.87
N LEU A 71 -2.11 1.29 24.86
CA LEU A 71 -2.69 0.36 23.89
C LEU A 71 -4.16 0.67 23.56
N GLU A 72 -5.01 0.52 24.56
CA GLU A 72 -6.46 0.60 24.43
C GLU A 72 -6.88 1.99 23.98
N ARG A 73 -6.33 3.04 24.61
CA ARG A 73 -6.59 4.44 24.25
C ARG A 73 -6.20 4.74 22.79
N THR A 74 -5.08 4.20 22.31
CA THR A 74 -4.62 4.41 20.94
C THR A 74 -5.54 3.72 19.94
N ILE A 75 -5.90 2.46 20.20
CA ILE A 75 -6.83 1.70 19.35
C ILE A 75 -8.20 2.40 19.31
N HIS A 76 -8.74 2.83 20.46
CA HIS A 76 -10.00 3.58 20.49
C HIS A 76 -9.95 4.87 19.68
N LYS A 77 -8.84 5.60 19.69
CA LYS A 77 -8.66 6.80 18.86
C LYS A 77 -8.67 6.46 17.37
N ILE A 78 -7.96 5.42 16.95
CA ILE A 78 -7.92 4.96 15.55
C ILE A 78 -9.31 4.50 15.11
N VAL A 79 -10.01 3.72 15.93
CA VAL A 79 -11.39 3.27 15.69
C VAL A 79 -12.33 4.46 15.53
N HIS A 80 -12.23 5.43 16.43
CA HIS A 80 -13.06 6.64 16.36
C HIS A 80 -12.78 7.43 15.09
N GLY A 81 -11.51 7.61 14.71
CA GLY A 81 -11.09 8.26 13.47
C GLY A 81 -11.63 7.57 12.22
N ALA A 82 -11.48 6.24 12.13
CA ALA A 82 -11.99 5.44 11.02
C ALA A 82 -13.51 5.57 10.87
N ARG A 83 -14.25 5.50 11.99
CA ARG A 83 -15.71 5.70 12.00
C ARG A 83 -16.11 7.10 11.52
N GLN A 84 -15.37 8.14 11.91
CA GLN A 84 -15.64 9.50 11.47
C GLN A 84 -15.40 9.68 9.97
N ASP A 85 -14.38 9.02 9.41
CA ASP A 85 -14.11 9.10 7.98
C ASP A 85 -15.18 8.38 7.15
N LEU A 86 -15.63 7.19 7.59
CA LEU A 86 -16.76 6.48 6.99
C LEU A 86 -18.07 7.27 7.10
N LEU A 87 -18.31 7.91 8.25
CA LEU A 87 -19.50 8.74 8.46
C LEU A 87 -19.53 9.95 7.51
N ARG A 88 -18.39 10.63 7.31
CA ARG A 88 -18.29 11.77 6.36
C ARG A 88 -18.53 11.34 4.92
N ALA A 89 -18.24 10.09 4.59
CA ALA A 89 -18.49 9.50 3.29
C ALA A 89 -19.95 9.00 3.11
N GLY A 90 -20.86 9.34 4.02
CA GLY A 90 -22.28 8.97 3.93
C GLY A 90 -22.60 7.58 4.46
N LEU A 91 -21.61 6.88 5.03
CA LEU A 91 -21.77 5.52 5.54
C LEU A 91 -22.13 5.58 7.04
N ALA A 92 -23.37 5.99 7.31
CA ALA A 92 -23.90 6.16 8.67
C ALA A 92 -24.04 4.85 9.47
N LEU A 93 -23.93 3.70 8.80
CA LEU A 93 -23.86 2.38 9.44
C LEU A 93 -22.44 2.17 9.98
N GLN A 94 -22.32 1.80 11.26
CA GLN A 94 -21.01 1.53 11.86
C GLN A 94 -20.42 0.23 11.28
N VAL A 95 -19.60 0.30 10.22
CA VAL A 95 -18.95 -0.89 9.59
C VAL A 95 -18.31 -1.83 10.60
N ILE A 96 -17.68 -1.26 11.63
CA ILE A 96 -17.13 -2.00 12.77
C ILE A 96 -17.87 -1.65 14.06
N ARG A 97 -18.20 -2.65 14.88
CA ARG A 97 -18.82 -2.52 16.19
C ARG A 97 -17.88 -2.92 17.32
N ASN A 98 -18.02 -2.26 18.46
CA ASN A 98 -17.34 -2.68 19.69
C ASN A 98 -18.10 -3.86 20.30
N VAL A 99 -17.36 -4.90 20.69
CA VAL A 99 -17.85 -6.02 21.48
C VAL A 99 -17.26 -5.88 22.87
N ARG A 100 -18.11 -5.54 23.85
CA ARG A 100 -17.68 -5.18 25.20
C ARG A 100 -16.80 -6.28 25.81
N GLY A 101 -15.59 -5.90 26.24
CA GLY A 101 -14.63 -6.81 26.86
C GLY A 101 -13.93 -7.78 25.90
N LEU A 102 -14.25 -7.75 24.60
CA LEU A 102 -13.68 -8.67 23.60
C LEU A 102 -12.93 -7.95 22.49
N GLY A 103 -13.35 -6.76 22.07
CA GLY A 103 -12.65 -5.98 21.03
C GLY A 103 -13.59 -5.44 19.95
N TYR A 104 -13.29 -5.69 18.68
CA TYR A 104 -14.04 -5.17 17.54
C TYR A 104 -14.37 -6.24 16.51
N ARG A 105 -15.55 -6.14 15.89
CA ARG A 105 -15.94 -7.00 14.77
C ARG A 105 -16.72 -6.21 13.73
N LEU A 106 -16.90 -6.75 12.53
CA LEU A 106 -17.84 -6.17 11.55
C LEU A 106 -19.25 -6.11 12.14
N ALA A 107 -19.96 -5.01 11.86
CA ALA A 107 -21.36 -4.91 12.26
C ALA A 107 -22.22 -5.94 11.53
N GLU A 108 -23.35 -6.28 12.17
CA GLU A 108 -24.30 -7.21 11.59
C GLU A 108 -24.76 -6.73 10.21
N GLY A 109 -24.72 -7.66 9.26
CA GLY A 109 -25.04 -7.42 7.87
C GLY A 109 -23.82 -7.19 6.98
N TRP A 110 -22.73 -6.63 7.51
CA TRP A 110 -21.51 -6.51 6.71
C TRP A 110 -20.85 -7.88 6.56
N ARG A 111 -20.57 -8.26 5.31
CA ARG A 111 -19.85 -9.48 4.98
C ARG A 111 -18.62 -9.13 4.18
N LYS A 112 -17.55 -9.88 4.42
CA LYS A 112 -16.40 -9.90 3.52
C LYS A 112 -16.83 -10.66 2.27
N GLU A 113 -16.71 -10.02 1.12
CA GLU A 113 -16.76 -10.74 -0.16
C GLU A 113 -15.44 -11.52 -0.26
N ASP A 114 -15.53 -12.84 -0.39
CA ASP A 114 -14.35 -13.69 -0.50
C ASP A 114 -13.54 -13.33 -1.75
N GLU A 115 -12.22 -13.34 -1.55
CA GLU A 115 -11.11 -12.91 -2.41
C GLU A 115 -11.44 -12.37 -3.82
N ILE A 116 -11.05 -11.10 -4.03
CA ILE A 116 -10.47 -10.72 -5.31
C ILE A 116 -9.28 -11.65 -5.52
N ASP A 117 -9.43 -12.57 -6.49
CA ASP A 117 -8.38 -13.43 -7.06
C ASP A 117 -7.00 -12.81 -6.86
N GLY A 118 -6.15 -13.41 -6.01
CA GLY A 118 -4.86 -12.85 -5.62
C GLY A 118 -4.03 -12.46 -6.84
N GLY A 119 -4.12 -13.22 -7.94
CA GLY A 119 -3.47 -12.91 -9.22
C GLY A 119 -3.92 -11.60 -9.88
N ARG A 120 -5.17 -11.15 -9.66
CA ARG A 120 -5.66 -9.86 -10.17
C ARG A 120 -5.16 -8.67 -9.36
N LEU A 121 -4.93 -8.82 -8.06
CA LEU A 121 -4.40 -7.73 -7.23
C LEU A 121 -2.95 -7.45 -7.66
N PHE A 122 -2.10 -8.47 -7.65
CA PHE A 122 -0.67 -8.35 -7.98
C PHE A 122 -0.40 -7.69 -9.34
N CYS A 123 -1.20 -8.02 -10.36
CA CYS A 123 -1.11 -7.37 -11.67
C CYS A 123 -1.42 -5.87 -11.57
N ALA A 124 -2.40 -5.46 -10.77
CA ALA A 124 -2.78 -4.05 -10.63
C ALA A 124 -1.69 -3.22 -9.93
N GLU A 125 -1.11 -3.71 -8.83
CA GLU A 125 -0.02 -2.96 -8.16
C GLU A 125 1.24 -2.88 -9.03
N LEU A 126 1.57 -3.93 -9.79
CA LEU A 126 2.70 -3.91 -10.72
C LEU A 126 2.49 -2.92 -11.86
N GLU A 127 1.29 -2.87 -12.46
CA GLU A 127 0.94 -1.88 -13.48
C GLU A 127 1.01 -0.46 -12.92
N GLU A 128 0.58 -0.25 -11.68
CA GLU A 128 0.66 1.07 -11.05
C GLU A 128 2.11 1.48 -10.73
N LEU A 129 2.95 0.52 -10.33
CA LEU A 129 4.39 0.73 -10.12
C LEU A 129 5.09 1.12 -11.44
N ARG A 130 4.78 0.42 -12.54
CA ARG A 130 5.25 0.75 -13.89
C ARG A 130 4.81 2.15 -14.31
N GLY A 131 3.53 2.46 -14.15
CA GLY A 131 3.00 3.79 -14.47
C GLY A 131 3.65 4.90 -13.65
N LEU A 132 3.99 4.65 -12.38
CA LEU A 132 4.77 5.60 -11.59
C LEU A 132 6.19 5.78 -12.13
N ALA A 133 6.86 4.70 -12.51
CA ALA A 133 8.20 4.76 -13.09
C ALA A 133 8.22 5.52 -14.42
N ASP A 134 7.27 5.25 -15.31
CA ASP A 134 7.14 5.96 -16.58
C ASP A 134 6.95 7.47 -16.38
N ARG A 135 6.14 7.86 -15.39
CA ARG A 135 5.99 9.29 -15.02
C ARG A 135 7.28 9.89 -14.48
N CYS A 136 8.04 9.17 -13.67
CA CYS A 136 9.34 9.64 -13.17
C CYS A 136 10.36 9.80 -14.31
N ILE A 137 10.41 8.83 -15.24
CA ILE A 137 11.26 8.90 -16.43
C ILE A 137 10.87 10.10 -17.30
N ALA A 138 9.57 10.27 -17.58
CA ALA A 138 9.09 11.42 -18.35
C ALA A 138 9.41 12.75 -17.65
N TYR A 139 9.27 12.80 -16.32
CA TYR A 139 9.63 13.99 -15.55
C TYR A 139 11.12 14.32 -15.69
N VAL A 140 11.99 13.32 -15.50
CA VAL A 140 13.43 13.46 -15.73
C VAL A 140 13.67 13.98 -17.14
N ASP A 141 13.16 13.31 -18.17
CA ASP A 141 13.37 13.64 -19.59
C ASP A 141 12.90 15.04 -19.98
N SER A 142 11.89 15.57 -19.29
CA SER A 142 11.35 16.90 -19.55
C SER A 142 12.10 18.05 -18.86
N ARG A 143 13.10 17.74 -18.01
CA ARG A 143 13.74 18.72 -17.13
C ARG A 143 15.24 18.81 -17.37
N PRO A 144 15.84 20.00 -17.35
CA PRO A 144 17.29 20.12 -17.49
C PRO A 144 18.01 19.45 -16.32
N ILE A 145 19.14 18.80 -16.60
CA ILE A 145 20.07 18.33 -15.57
C ILE A 145 21.00 19.49 -15.21
N ILE A 146 21.15 19.75 -13.91
CA ILE A 146 22.02 20.80 -13.40
C ILE A 146 23.41 20.22 -13.20
N GLU A 147 24.41 20.89 -13.76
CA GLU A 147 25.82 20.70 -13.43
C GLU A 147 26.27 21.83 -12.49
N ASN A 148 26.96 21.48 -11.39
CA ASN A 148 27.55 22.47 -10.50
C ASN A 148 29.08 22.60 -10.69
N ALA A 149 29.69 23.56 -9.97
CA ALA A 149 31.14 23.80 -10.03
C ALA A 149 32.03 22.62 -9.57
N ALA A 150 31.44 21.60 -8.96
CA ALA A 150 32.13 20.36 -8.56
C ALA A 150 31.91 19.22 -9.57
N GLU A 151 31.46 19.52 -10.79
CA GLU A 151 31.18 18.54 -11.85
C GLU A 151 30.13 17.49 -11.41
N LEU A 152 29.22 17.87 -10.50
CA LEU A 152 28.11 17.04 -10.06
C LEU A 152 26.86 17.34 -10.89
N PHE A 153 26.26 16.27 -11.39
CA PHE A 153 25.06 16.28 -12.23
C PHE A 153 23.86 15.76 -11.42
N TYR A 154 22.82 16.58 -11.29
CA TYR A 154 21.62 16.25 -10.53
C TYR A 154 20.37 16.96 -11.07
N LEU A 155 19.21 16.47 -10.68
CA LEU A 155 17.92 17.05 -11.03
C LEU A 155 17.41 17.93 -9.87
N ASP A 156 17.07 19.18 -10.14
CA ASP A 156 16.31 20.00 -9.18
C ASP A 156 14.81 19.74 -9.35
N ALA A 157 14.31 18.78 -8.60
CA ALA A 157 12.92 18.37 -8.65
C ALA A 157 12.04 19.26 -7.78
N GLU A 158 10.85 19.60 -8.29
CA GLU A 158 9.89 20.37 -7.52
C GLU A 158 9.40 19.56 -6.31
N ARG A 159 9.45 20.18 -5.12
CA ARG A 159 9.15 19.51 -3.85
C ARG A 159 7.80 18.79 -3.84
N HIS A 160 6.78 19.36 -4.47
CA HIS A 160 5.45 18.77 -4.50
C HIS A 160 5.40 17.49 -5.37
N VAL A 161 6.16 17.44 -6.47
CA VAL A 161 6.30 16.24 -7.33
C VAL A 161 7.01 15.13 -6.55
N VAL A 162 8.11 15.47 -5.88
CA VAL A 162 8.85 14.54 -5.01
C VAL A 162 7.92 13.92 -3.96
N GLN A 163 7.17 14.76 -3.25
CA GLN A 163 6.28 14.31 -2.18
C GLN A 163 5.13 13.44 -2.71
N GLN A 164 4.54 13.80 -3.85
CA GLN A 164 3.49 13.03 -4.50
C GLN A 164 4.00 11.66 -4.93
N ASN A 165 5.13 11.59 -5.64
CA ASN A 165 5.69 10.34 -6.11
C ASN A 165 6.13 9.42 -4.97
N PHE A 166 6.75 9.98 -3.92
CA PHE A 166 7.11 9.23 -2.72
C PHE A 166 5.89 8.63 -2.03
N SER A 167 4.84 9.43 -1.81
CA SER A 167 3.61 8.96 -1.16
C SER A 167 2.94 7.86 -1.99
N HIS A 168 2.95 8.00 -3.31
CA HIS A 168 2.39 7.03 -4.23
C HIS A 168 3.18 5.71 -4.18
N LEU A 169 4.50 5.74 -4.30
CA LEU A 169 5.35 4.55 -4.19
C LEU A 169 5.19 3.86 -2.83
N TYR A 170 5.19 4.64 -1.76
CA TYR A 170 5.01 4.11 -0.41
C TYR A 170 3.68 3.36 -0.28
N SER A 171 2.60 3.93 -0.80
CA SER A 171 1.29 3.28 -0.77
C SER A 171 1.27 1.99 -1.58
N ILE A 172 1.78 2.01 -2.84
CA ILE A 172 1.92 0.80 -3.68
C ILE A 172 2.70 -0.28 -2.92
N GLY A 173 3.85 0.07 -2.35
CA GLY A 173 4.69 -0.85 -1.61
C GLY A 173 4.01 -1.46 -0.40
N CYS A 174 3.26 -0.66 0.38
CA CYS A 174 2.47 -1.18 1.49
C CYS A 174 1.43 -2.20 1.03
N ARG A 175 0.69 -1.95 -0.05
CA ARG A 175 -0.32 -2.93 -0.53
C ARG A 175 0.31 -4.20 -1.05
N MET A 176 1.42 -4.10 -1.78
CA MET A 176 2.17 -5.26 -2.24
C MET A 176 2.60 -6.13 -1.06
N LEU A 177 3.25 -5.53 -0.05
CA LEU A 177 3.76 -6.28 1.10
C LEU A 177 2.64 -6.90 1.94
N LEU A 178 1.50 -6.21 2.10
CA LEU A 178 0.34 -6.73 2.82
C LEU A 178 -0.33 -7.89 2.07
N SER A 179 -0.44 -7.78 0.75
CA SER A 179 -1.03 -8.84 -0.09
C SER A 179 -0.16 -10.08 -0.17
N LEU A 180 1.15 -9.94 0.09
CA LEU A 180 2.12 -11.04 0.07
C LEU A 180 2.43 -11.59 1.46
N ALA A 181 1.77 -11.13 2.53
CA ALA A 181 2.15 -11.33 3.94
C ALA A 181 1.95 -12.77 4.47
N GLU A 182 2.47 -13.76 3.75
CA GLU A 182 2.50 -15.17 4.11
C GLU A 182 3.88 -15.57 4.64
N PRO A 183 3.98 -16.29 5.78
CA PRO A 183 5.26 -16.67 6.38
C PRO A 183 6.19 -17.44 5.42
N ALA A 184 5.62 -18.20 4.48
CA ALA A 184 6.37 -18.99 3.51
C ALA A 184 7.20 -18.14 2.52
N PHE A 185 6.84 -16.86 2.33
CA PHE A 185 7.48 -15.99 1.33
C PHE A 185 8.31 -14.86 1.93
N VAL A 186 8.56 -14.88 3.25
CA VAL A 186 9.32 -13.83 3.96
C VAL A 186 10.63 -13.41 3.26
N PRO A 187 11.49 -14.34 2.76
CA PRO A 187 12.70 -13.94 2.05
C PRO A 187 12.41 -13.11 0.78
N ASP A 188 11.42 -13.51 -0.01
CA ASP A 188 11.04 -12.80 -1.24
C ASP A 188 10.36 -11.46 -0.92
N ILE A 189 9.56 -11.38 0.15
CA ILE A 189 8.96 -10.14 0.65
C ILE A 189 10.04 -9.13 1.09
N LEU A 190 11.08 -9.60 1.78
CA LEU A 190 12.21 -8.76 2.21
C LEU A 190 13.01 -8.25 1.02
N ASP A 191 13.19 -9.06 -0.02
CA ASP A 191 13.82 -8.64 -1.27
C ASP A 191 12.96 -7.58 -1.99
N ILE A 192 11.64 -7.80 -2.12
CA ILE A 192 10.71 -6.80 -2.69
C ILE A 192 10.79 -5.47 -1.93
N LYS A 193 10.76 -5.51 -0.60
CA LYS A 193 10.88 -4.31 0.24
C LYS A 193 12.21 -3.57 0.00
N ARG A 194 13.30 -4.30 -0.23
CA ARG A 194 14.61 -3.72 -0.53
C ARG A 194 14.57 -2.98 -1.87
N GLU A 195 14.04 -3.60 -2.91
CA GLU A 195 13.93 -2.98 -4.23
C GLU A 195 13.01 -1.76 -4.22
N LEU A 196 11.88 -1.82 -3.51
CA LEU A 196 11.00 -0.66 -3.31
C LEU A 196 11.71 0.48 -2.58
N SER A 197 12.58 0.16 -1.60
CA SER A 197 13.38 1.17 -0.90
C SER A 197 14.46 1.78 -1.79
N VAL A 198 15.03 1.01 -2.72
CA VAL A 198 15.93 1.52 -3.74
C VAL A 198 15.17 2.47 -4.68
N LEU A 199 14.00 2.05 -5.18
CA LEU A 199 13.10 2.87 -6.01
C LEU A 199 12.71 4.20 -5.34
N MET A 200 12.61 4.25 -4.01
CA MET A 200 12.34 5.51 -3.29
C MET A 200 13.37 6.60 -3.64
N SER A 201 14.65 6.26 -3.77
CA SER A 201 15.68 7.23 -4.14
C SER A 201 15.50 7.80 -5.56
N TYR A 202 14.91 7.01 -6.47
CA TYR A 202 14.65 7.42 -7.85
C TYR A 202 13.41 8.31 -7.95
N VAL A 203 12.34 7.97 -7.23
CA VAL A 203 11.09 8.76 -7.27
C VAL A 203 11.20 10.10 -6.54
N VAL A 204 12.17 10.23 -5.64
CA VAL A 204 12.56 11.52 -5.03
C VAL A 204 13.70 12.21 -5.77
N PHE A 205 14.16 11.65 -6.90
CA PHE A 205 15.18 12.19 -7.78
C PHE A 205 16.53 12.50 -7.09
N TRP A 206 16.91 11.70 -6.10
CA TRP A 206 18.10 11.95 -5.29
C TRP A 206 19.41 11.43 -5.93
N ARG A 207 19.40 11.15 -7.24
CA ARG A 207 20.59 10.64 -7.93
C ARG A 207 21.55 11.80 -8.22
N VAL A 208 22.83 11.56 -7.92
CA VAL A 208 23.93 12.47 -8.23
C VAL A 208 24.94 11.70 -9.06
N GLY A 209 25.27 12.23 -10.23
CA GLY A 209 26.38 11.77 -11.06
C GLY A 209 27.60 12.66 -10.87
N HIS A 210 28.80 12.11 -11.00
CA HIS A 210 30.05 12.89 -10.99
C HIS A 210 30.80 12.63 -12.28
N ARG A 211 31.12 13.70 -13.02
CA ARG A 211 31.81 13.62 -14.32
C ARG A 211 31.14 12.68 -15.33
N ILE A 212 29.81 12.79 -15.44
CA ILE A 212 29.03 12.05 -16.43
C ILE A 212 28.27 13.01 -17.31
N THR A 213 28.00 12.65 -18.56
CA THR A 213 27.18 13.49 -19.44
C THR A 213 25.72 13.42 -19.01
N GLU A 214 24.92 14.41 -19.41
CA GLU A 214 23.48 14.40 -19.20
C GLU A 214 22.82 13.14 -19.79
N GLU A 215 23.22 12.74 -21.01
CA GLU A 215 22.68 11.54 -21.67
C GLU A 215 23.04 10.27 -20.90
N ALA A 216 24.27 10.18 -20.38
CA ALA A 216 24.71 9.06 -19.56
C ALA A 216 23.94 9.01 -18.23
N TRP A 217 23.73 10.15 -17.57
CA TRP A 217 22.93 10.26 -16.35
C TRP A 217 21.49 9.78 -16.57
N ARG A 218 20.85 10.21 -17.67
CA ARG A 218 19.48 9.80 -18.02
C ARG A 218 19.37 8.33 -18.34
N LEU A 219 20.31 7.81 -19.14
CA LEU A 219 20.34 6.40 -19.50
C LEU A 219 20.50 5.51 -18.27
N ASP A 220 21.40 5.90 -17.37
CA ASP A 220 21.65 5.22 -16.10
C ASP A 220 20.42 5.25 -15.19
N TYR A 221 19.76 6.42 -15.05
CA TYR A 221 18.49 6.54 -14.33
C TYR A 221 17.40 5.59 -14.87
N ARG A 222 17.19 5.56 -16.19
CA ARG A 222 16.19 4.70 -16.84
C ARG A 222 16.51 3.21 -16.68
N ARG A 223 17.78 2.83 -16.79
CA ARG A 223 18.19 1.42 -16.65
C ARG A 223 17.98 0.91 -15.24
N GLU A 224 18.37 1.69 -14.25
CA GLU A 224 18.25 1.26 -12.86
C GLU A 224 16.79 1.21 -12.38
N ILE A 225 15.95 2.18 -12.77
CA ILE A 225 14.53 2.13 -12.42
C ILE A 225 13.84 0.92 -13.07
N ALA A 226 14.15 0.61 -14.33
CA ALA A 226 13.62 -0.56 -15.03
C ALA A 226 14.07 -1.86 -14.36
N LYS A 227 15.36 -1.96 -14.02
CA LYS A 227 15.92 -3.14 -13.33
C LYS A 227 15.24 -3.40 -11.99
N CYS A 228 15.04 -2.36 -11.16
CA CYS A 228 14.35 -2.54 -9.88
C CYS A 228 12.90 -3.03 -10.06
N ILE A 229 12.19 -2.56 -11.10
CA ILE A 229 10.84 -3.03 -11.40
C ILE A 229 10.86 -4.49 -11.86
N GLU A 230 11.79 -4.86 -12.74
CA GLU A 230 11.98 -6.24 -13.20
C GLU A 230 12.26 -7.18 -12.01
N ASP A 231 13.11 -6.75 -11.07
CA ASP A 231 13.43 -7.52 -9.87
C ASP A 231 12.21 -7.68 -8.96
N VAL A 232 11.41 -6.62 -8.73
CA VAL A 232 10.14 -6.72 -7.99
C VAL A 232 9.16 -7.67 -8.67
N GLU A 233 8.97 -7.51 -9.98
CA GLU A 233 8.05 -8.33 -10.76
C GLU A 233 8.45 -9.82 -10.74
N MET A 234 9.74 -10.12 -10.90
CA MET A 234 10.23 -11.49 -10.86
C MET A 234 9.87 -12.17 -9.54
N ARG A 235 9.99 -11.45 -8.43
CA ARG A 235 9.67 -11.96 -7.08
C ARG A 235 8.18 -12.14 -6.88
N ILE A 236 7.36 -11.20 -7.33
CA ILE A 236 5.90 -11.33 -7.28
C ILE A 236 5.44 -12.54 -8.10
N ARG A 237 5.90 -12.67 -9.35
CA ARG A 237 5.56 -13.82 -10.21
C ARG A 237 6.02 -15.15 -9.63
N LYS A 238 7.16 -15.17 -8.92
CA LYS A 238 7.61 -16.35 -8.20
C LYS A 238 6.59 -16.75 -7.13
N ILE A 239 6.15 -15.79 -6.31
CA ILE A 239 5.14 -16.02 -5.25
C ILE A 239 3.79 -16.45 -5.85
N GLU A 240 3.33 -15.79 -6.92
CA GLU A 240 2.08 -16.13 -7.62
C GLU A 240 2.01 -17.58 -8.10
N ARG A 241 3.13 -18.11 -8.62
CA ARG A 241 3.22 -19.52 -9.06
C ARG A 241 3.03 -20.52 -7.92
N PHE A 242 3.35 -20.12 -6.68
CA PHE A 242 3.12 -20.97 -5.50
C PHE A 242 1.70 -20.80 -4.96
N LEU A 243 1.11 -19.61 -5.08
CA LEU A 243 -0.25 -19.32 -4.63
C LEU A 243 -1.34 -19.83 -5.58
N THR A 244 -1.02 -20.03 -6.86
CA THR A 244 -1.96 -20.54 -7.87
C THR A 244 -1.58 -21.99 -8.20
N PRO A 245 -2.15 -23.01 -7.53
CA PRO A 245 -1.89 -24.39 -7.92
C PRO A 245 -2.42 -24.58 -9.35
N SER A 246 -1.52 -25.03 -10.22
CA SER A 246 -1.85 -25.45 -11.58
C SER A 246 -3.08 -26.36 -11.53
N ARG A 247 -4.23 -25.91 -12.05
CA ARG A 247 -5.36 -26.81 -12.29
C ARG A 247 -4.83 -27.95 -13.18
N PRO A 248 -4.94 -29.22 -12.77
CA PRO A 248 -4.60 -30.30 -13.68
C PRO A 248 -5.49 -30.17 -14.93
N PRO A 249 -4.97 -30.45 -16.13
CA PRO A 249 -5.80 -30.48 -17.32
C PRO A 249 -6.91 -31.52 -17.09
N GLY A 250 -8.16 -31.04 -17.11
CA GLY A 250 -9.35 -31.88 -17.12
C GLY A 250 -9.66 -32.36 -18.53
#